data_AF-A0A3D6DXH8-F1
#
_entry.id   AF-A0A3D6DXH8-F1
#
_cell.length_a   1.000
_cell.length_b   1.000
_cell.length_c   1.000
_cell.angle_alpha   90.00
_cell.angle_beta   90.00
_cell.angle_gamma   90.00
#
_symmetry.space_group_name_H-M   'P 1'
#
loop_
_entity.id
_entity.type
_entity.pdbx_description
1 polymer ?
#
loop_
_entity_poly.entity_id
_entity_poly.type
_entity_poly.pdbx_seq_one_letter_code
_entity_poly.pdbx_strand_id
1 'polypeptide(L)'
;MTTITQGAALRIALAARVLEGVDVRQFTQWVVKKLGLPVNENKLSGLTVTDLKQALSAEETVETSIETDVDMEALKLAVRYLWGEDVDQDDSLPAVEAYAEGDMPGSLRVAVASNTDENLDGHFGSALRFLIYQLSKDEIRLVAVRPTLEADLAEDKNAARAALVGDCQIVYVQSVGGPAAAKIVRAGVHPMKYPQTGPAREVIARLQSILDAPPPWLAKILGVEAQSLARFAEEEEEADA
;
A
#
# COMPACT_ATOMS: atom_id res chain seq x y z
N MET A 1 16.96 0.60 -29.34
CA MET A 1 16.35 1.80 -28.74
C MET A 1 17.21 2.22 -27.55
N THR A 2 17.92 3.33 -27.68
CA THR A 2 18.82 3.92 -26.65
C THR A 2 18.08 5.01 -25.87
N THR A 3 16.94 4.67 -25.27
CA THR A 3 16.03 5.66 -24.70
C THR A 3 15.72 5.37 -23.24
N ILE A 4 15.49 6.43 -22.48
CA ILE A 4 14.88 6.40 -21.14
C ILE A 4 13.40 6.76 -21.35
N THR A 5 12.47 5.97 -20.79
CA THR A 5 11.04 6.30 -20.88
C THR A 5 10.73 7.59 -20.11
N GLN A 6 9.65 8.28 -20.47
CA GLN A 6 9.26 9.52 -19.80
C GLN A 6 8.96 9.31 -18.30
N GLY A 7 8.29 8.20 -17.95
CA GLY A 7 8.02 7.84 -16.56
C GLY A 7 9.29 7.52 -15.79
N ALA A 8 10.23 6.76 -16.39
CA ALA A 8 11.53 6.51 -15.80
C ALA A 8 12.34 7.80 -15.58
N ALA A 9 12.35 8.73 -16.54
CA ALA A 9 13.05 10.01 -16.41
C ALA A 9 12.50 10.85 -15.25
N LEU A 10 11.17 10.88 -15.08
CA LEU A 10 10.53 11.58 -13.98
C LEU A 10 10.89 10.97 -12.62
N ARG A 11 10.81 9.65 -12.48
CA ARG A 11 11.18 8.93 -11.26
C ARG A 11 12.64 9.16 -10.86
N ILE A 12 13.55 9.15 -11.84
CA ILE A 12 14.97 9.45 -11.63
C ILE A 12 15.15 10.89 -11.13
N ALA A 13 14.43 11.86 -11.72
CA ALA A 13 14.53 13.26 -11.31
C ALA A 13 14.01 13.50 -9.87
N LEU A 14 12.89 12.86 -9.50
CA LEU A 14 12.35 12.95 -8.14
C LEU A 14 13.27 12.28 -7.11
N ALA A 15 13.79 11.10 -7.44
CA ALA A 15 14.75 10.40 -6.59
C ALA A 15 16.03 11.20 -6.36
N ALA A 16 16.58 11.84 -7.40
CA ALA A 16 17.75 12.70 -7.26
C ALA A 16 17.47 13.94 -6.40
N ARG A 17 16.26 14.51 -6.49
CA ARG A 17 15.89 15.71 -5.74
C ARG A 17 15.87 15.51 -4.22
N VAL A 18 15.53 14.31 -3.74
CA VAL A 18 15.50 14.01 -2.29
C VAL A 18 16.85 13.59 -1.74
N LEU A 19 17.81 13.25 -2.61
CA LEU A 19 19.19 13.01 -2.23
C LEU A 19 19.92 14.36 -2.25
N GLU A 20 19.93 15.05 -1.12
CA GLU A 20 20.58 16.36 -1.00
C GLU A 20 22.03 16.30 -1.50
N GLY A 21 22.41 17.23 -2.38
CA GLY A 21 23.76 17.30 -2.95
C GLY A 21 24.02 16.40 -4.16
N VAL A 22 23.06 15.59 -4.61
CA VAL A 22 23.23 14.74 -5.80
C VAL A 22 22.83 15.46 -7.07
N ASP A 23 23.73 15.53 -8.06
CA ASP A 23 23.43 16.07 -9.38
C ASP A 23 22.57 15.09 -10.20
N VAL A 24 21.45 15.58 -10.73
CA VAL A 24 20.47 14.78 -11.48
C VAL A 24 21.09 14.13 -12.72
N ARG A 25 22.01 14.83 -13.42
CA ARG A 25 22.64 14.29 -14.63
C ARG A 25 23.60 13.16 -14.27
N GLN A 26 24.44 13.34 -13.26
CA GLN A 26 25.35 12.31 -12.75
C GLN A 26 24.57 11.08 -12.27
N PHE A 27 23.49 11.29 -11.51
CA PHE A 27 22.62 10.21 -11.05
C PHE A 27 21.98 9.46 -12.22
N THR A 28 21.47 10.17 -13.22
CA THR A 28 20.91 9.57 -14.44
C THR A 28 21.95 8.71 -15.18
N GLN A 29 23.19 9.19 -15.28
CA GLN A 29 24.29 8.44 -15.91
C GLN A 29 24.61 7.17 -15.13
N TRP A 30 24.63 7.23 -13.81
CA TRP A 30 24.81 6.05 -12.96
C TRP A 30 23.70 5.02 -13.16
N VAL A 31 22.42 5.47 -13.17
CA VAL A 31 21.27 4.58 -13.41
C VAL A 31 21.39 3.87 -14.76
N VAL A 32 21.75 4.61 -15.82
CA VAL A 32 21.96 4.04 -17.16
C VAL A 32 23.12 3.04 -17.17
N LYS A 33 24.23 3.34 -16.48
CA LYS A 33 25.37 2.44 -16.35
C LYS A 33 25.01 1.15 -15.61
N LYS A 34 24.17 1.24 -14.56
CA LYS A 34 23.75 0.10 -13.73
C LYS A 34 22.74 -0.80 -14.44
N LEU A 35 21.74 -0.23 -15.10
CA LEU A 35 20.58 -0.97 -15.64
C LEU A 35 20.65 -1.23 -17.15
N GLY A 36 21.51 -0.50 -17.86
CA GLY A 36 21.63 -0.54 -19.31
C GLY A 36 20.39 0.04 -20.03
N LEU A 37 20.60 0.57 -21.24
CA LEU A 37 19.50 1.05 -22.07
C LEU A 37 18.74 -0.12 -22.74
N PRO A 38 17.43 0.03 -23.01
CA PRO A 38 16.58 1.14 -22.56
C PRO A 38 16.31 1.06 -21.06
N VAL A 39 16.18 2.22 -20.42
CA VAL A 39 15.76 2.33 -19.01
C VAL A 39 14.25 2.58 -19.00
N ASN A 40 13.52 1.75 -18.25
CA ASN A 40 12.09 1.84 -18.05
C ASN A 40 11.75 1.62 -16.57
N GLU A 41 10.48 1.81 -16.23
CA GLU A 41 9.91 1.76 -14.89
C GLU A 41 10.19 0.40 -14.21
N ASN A 42 10.04 -0.70 -14.95
CA ASN A 42 10.29 -2.06 -14.46
C ASN A 42 11.77 -2.32 -14.11
N LYS A 43 12.71 -1.67 -14.81
CA LYS A 43 14.13 -1.78 -14.44
C LYS A 43 14.46 -0.93 -13.22
N LEU A 44 13.81 0.23 -13.07
CA LEU A 44 13.99 1.09 -11.90
C LEU A 44 13.49 0.43 -10.61
N SER A 45 12.42 -0.37 -10.69
CA SER A 45 11.91 -1.14 -9.54
C SER A 45 12.91 -2.18 -8.99
N GLY A 46 13.97 -2.48 -9.73
CA GLY A 46 15.05 -3.36 -9.28
C GLY A 46 16.16 -2.67 -8.47
N LEU A 47 16.18 -1.33 -8.40
CA LEU A 47 17.19 -0.59 -7.64
C LEU A 47 16.87 -0.62 -6.13
N THR A 48 17.88 -0.83 -5.31
CA THR A 48 17.74 -0.93 -3.85
C THR A 48 18.48 0.18 -3.11
N VAL A 49 18.20 0.33 -1.81
CA VAL A 49 18.91 1.27 -0.93
C VAL A 49 20.42 0.97 -0.94
N THR A 50 20.79 -0.32 -1.01
CA THR A 50 22.19 -0.76 -1.10
C THR A 50 22.86 -0.25 -2.38
N ASP A 51 22.16 -0.30 -3.52
CA ASP A 51 22.70 0.20 -4.79
C ASP A 51 22.94 1.71 -4.74
N LEU A 52 21.98 2.47 -4.19
CA LEU A 52 22.12 3.92 -4.06
C LEU A 52 23.23 4.28 -3.06
N LYS A 53 23.32 3.58 -1.93
CA LYS A 53 24.39 3.78 -0.95
C LYS A 53 25.77 3.54 -1.57
N GLN A 54 25.92 2.48 -2.37
CA GLN A 54 27.16 2.21 -3.10
C GLN A 54 27.48 3.29 -4.13
N ALA A 55 26.46 3.81 -4.83
CA ALA A 55 26.64 4.88 -5.82
C ALA A 55 27.21 6.14 -5.18
N LEU A 56 26.65 6.54 -4.03
CA LEU A 56 26.98 7.79 -3.36
C LEU A 56 28.24 7.69 -2.49
N SER A 57 28.66 6.48 -2.10
CA SER A 57 29.90 6.26 -1.38
C SER A 57 31.13 6.06 -2.29
N ALA A 58 30.94 5.81 -3.59
CA ALA A 58 32.01 5.33 -4.48
C ALA A 58 32.78 6.44 -5.24
N GLU A 59 32.49 7.73 -5.02
CA GLU A 59 33.21 8.84 -5.66
C GLU A 59 34.19 9.51 -4.68
N GLU A 60 35.23 8.77 -4.30
CA GLU A 60 36.39 9.28 -3.54
C GLU A 60 37.51 9.83 -4.47
N THR A 61 37.17 10.21 -5.72
CA THR A 61 38.15 10.76 -6.66
C THR A 61 37.61 11.98 -7.41
N VAL A 62 38.33 13.10 -7.24
CA VAL A 62 38.24 14.42 -7.90
C VAL A 62 37.50 15.52 -7.12
N GLU A 63 38.28 16.27 -6.32
CA GLU A 63 38.27 17.70 -5.95
C GLU A 63 36.99 18.48 -5.61
N THR A 64 35.81 17.87 -5.56
CA THR A 64 34.64 18.47 -4.91
C THR A 64 34.04 17.46 -3.97
N SER A 65 34.66 17.35 -2.78
CA SER A 65 34.18 16.55 -1.66
C SER A 65 32.82 17.07 -1.20
N ILE A 66 31.75 16.44 -1.68
CA ILE A 66 30.47 16.49 -0.98
C ILE A 66 30.57 15.39 0.09
N GLU A 67 30.88 15.79 1.32
CA GLU A 67 30.66 14.95 2.51
C GLU A 67 29.14 14.81 2.73
N THR A 68 28.46 14.05 1.88
CA THR A 68 27.06 13.71 2.14
C THR A 68 27.05 12.46 2.99
N ASP A 69 26.91 12.65 4.30
CA ASP A 69 26.30 11.65 5.16
C ASP A 69 24.83 11.54 4.74
N VAL A 70 24.58 10.84 3.61
CA VAL A 70 23.25 10.76 3.02
C VAL A 70 22.35 10.05 4.02
N ASP A 71 21.33 10.76 4.50
CA ASP A 71 20.36 10.23 5.43
C ASP A 71 19.76 8.91 4.89
N MET A 72 19.74 7.88 5.73
CA MET A 72 19.14 6.60 5.44
C MET A 72 17.66 6.73 5.05
N GLU A 73 16.96 7.72 5.60
CA GLU A 73 15.57 8.01 5.23
C GLU A 73 15.47 8.64 3.82
N ALA A 74 16.42 9.50 3.43
CA ALA A 74 16.50 10.05 2.07
C ALA A 74 16.81 8.96 1.04
N LEU A 75 17.69 8.01 1.36
CA LEU A 75 17.98 6.85 0.50
C LEU A 75 16.75 5.96 0.29
N LYS A 76 16.01 5.66 1.37
CA LYS A 76 14.76 4.90 1.28
C LYS A 76 13.77 5.65 0.41
N LEU A 77 13.57 6.93 0.65
CA LEU A 77 12.63 7.74 -0.13
C LEU A 77 13.02 7.82 -1.62
N ALA A 78 14.30 7.97 -1.94
CA ALA A 78 14.79 7.95 -3.32
C ALA A 78 14.48 6.62 -4.03
N VAL A 79 14.67 5.49 -3.35
CA VAL A 79 14.28 4.16 -3.89
C VAL A 79 12.79 4.10 -4.18
N ARG A 80 11.96 4.63 -3.27
CA ARG A 80 10.51 4.69 -3.46
C ARG A 80 10.12 5.50 -4.69
N TYR A 81 10.74 6.66 -4.93
CA TYR A 81 10.55 7.41 -6.17
C TYR A 81 10.95 6.60 -7.41
N LEU A 82 12.08 5.90 -7.38
CA LEU A 82 12.52 5.03 -8.47
C LEU A 82 11.51 3.89 -8.74
N TRP A 83 10.90 3.37 -7.68
CA TRP A 83 9.83 2.36 -7.77
C TRP A 83 8.50 2.95 -8.25
N GLY A 84 8.35 4.28 -8.24
CA GLY A 84 7.18 4.98 -8.77
C GLY A 84 6.15 5.37 -7.72
N GLU A 85 6.55 5.50 -6.46
CA GLU A 85 5.63 5.67 -5.34
C GLU A 85 4.96 7.03 -5.23
N ASP A 86 5.48 8.04 -5.93
CA ASP A 86 5.14 9.44 -5.70
C ASP A 86 5.01 10.24 -7.03
N VAL A 87 4.84 9.51 -8.14
CA VAL A 87 4.38 10.11 -9.39
C VAL A 87 2.86 10.08 -9.33
N ASP A 88 2.27 11.13 -8.75
CA ASP A 88 0.83 11.29 -8.68
C ASP A 88 0.19 11.15 -10.07
N GLN A 89 -0.86 10.31 -10.11
CA GLN A 89 -1.52 9.69 -11.27
C GLN A 89 -0.72 8.52 -11.86
N ASP A 90 -0.71 7.41 -11.12
CA ASP A 90 -0.62 6.10 -11.76
C ASP A 90 -1.88 5.95 -12.62
N ASP A 91 -1.82 6.35 -13.89
CA ASP A 91 -2.92 6.23 -14.88
C ASP A 91 -3.43 4.77 -15.01
N SER A 92 -2.71 3.80 -14.45
CA SER A 92 -3.11 2.40 -14.35
C SER A 92 -4.09 2.11 -13.22
N LEU A 93 -4.22 3.00 -12.22
CA LEU A 93 -5.23 2.88 -11.18
C LEU A 93 -6.59 3.27 -11.73
N PRO A 94 -7.64 2.48 -11.46
CA PRO A 94 -8.99 2.89 -11.80
C PRO A 94 -9.35 4.17 -11.06
N ALA A 95 -10.16 5.00 -11.71
CA ALA A 95 -10.66 6.22 -11.11
C ALA A 95 -11.44 5.88 -9.83
N VAL A 96 -11.24 6.69 -8.79
CA VAL A 96 -12.05 6.63 -7.58
C VAL A 96 -13.51 6.90 -7.94
N GLU A 97 -14.38 6.00 -7.51
CA GLU A 97 -15.81 6.03 -7.72
C GLU A 97 -16.48 6.90 -6.65
N ALA A 98 -17.55 7.61 -7.02
CA ALA A 98 -18.25 8.49 -6.11
C ALA A 98 -18.91 7.70 -4.96
N TYR A 99 -18.70 8.19 -3.74
CA TYR A 99 -19.30 7.66 -2.53
C TYR A 99 -19.45 8.77 -1.47
N ALA A 100 -20.64 8.84 -0.88
CA ALA A 100 -20.93 9.56 0.34
C ALA A 100 -21.34 8.59 1.46
N GLU A 101 -21.10 8.98 2.71
CA GLU A 101 -21.39 8.13 3.85
C GLU A 101 -22.88 7.79 3.92
N GLY A 102 -23.20 6.50 3.90
CA GLY A 102 -24.59 6.00 3.85
C GLY A 102 -25.10 5.65 2.44
N ASP A 103 -24.36 5.95 1.36
CA ASP A 103 -24.76 5.63 -0.02
C ASP A 103 -24.91 4.13 -0.27
N MET A 104 -24.19 3.30 0.50
CA MET A 104 -24.24 1.85 0.44
C MET A 104 -24.63 1.30 1.83
N PRO A 105 -25.92 1.22 2.19
CA PRO A 105 -26.34 0.69 3.48
C PRO A 105 -25.89 -0.75 3.70
N GLY A 106 -25.49 -1.09 4.93
CA GLY A 106 -25.01 -2.44 5.26
C GLY A 106 -23.71 -2.83 4.54
N SER A 107 -22.90 -1.85 4.17
CA SER A 107 -21.61 -2.07 3.53
C SER A 107 -20.44 -1.99 4.51
N LEU A 108 -19.29 -2.49 4.07
CA LEU A 108 -18.02 -2.47 4.77
C LEU A 108 -17.03 -1.60 4.02
N ARG A 109 -16.16 -0.91 4.76
CA ARG A 109 -14.97 -0.28 4.21
C ARG A 109 -13.78 -1.22 4.38
N VAL A 110 -13.14 -1.56 3.27
CA VAL A 110 -12.05 -2.55 3.18
C VAL A 110 -10.81 -1.88 2.59
N ALA A 111 -9.72 -1.90 3.32
CA ALA A 111 -8.42 -1.46 2.81
C ALA A 111 -7.66 -2.63 2.18
N VAL A 112 -6.91 -2.37 1.11
CA VAL A 112 -5.99 -3.32 0.47
C VAL A 112 -4.62 -2.67 0.34
N ALA A 113 -3.61 -3.30 0.90
CA ALA A 113 -2.22 -2.87 0.73
C ALA A 113 -1.75 -3.16 -0.70
N SER A 114 -1.31 -2.12 -1.41
CA SER A 114 -0.99 -2.18 -2.83
C SER A 114 0.29 -1.42 -3.17
N ASN A 115 1.00 -1.94 -4.16
CA ASN A 115 2.22 -1.42 -4.73
C ASN A 115 2.11 -1.21 -6.24
N THR A 116 1.39 -2.08 -6.96
CA THR A 116 1.24 -1.98 -8.42
C THR A 116 -0.23 -2.00 -8.82
N ASP A 117 -0.63 -1.06 -9.69
CA ASP A 117 -1.97 -0.95 -10.27
C ASP A 117 -3.07 -1.21 -9.22
N GLU A 118 -4.17 -1.86 -9.61
CA GLU A 118 -5.25 -2.30 -8.71
C GLU A 118 -5.00 -3.70 -8.12
N ASN A 119 -3.79 -3.98 -7.61
CA ASN A 119 -3.43 -5.29 -7.05
C ASN A 119 -3.30 -5.30 -5.52
N LEU A 120 -3.55 -6.46 -4.93
CA LEU A 120 -3.08 -6.84 -3.61
C LEU A 120 -1.68 -7.44 -3.74
N ASP A 121 -0.67 -6.63 -3.47
CA ASP A 121 0.75 -7.01 -3.51
C ASP A 121 1.59 -6.27 -2.45
N GLY A 122 0.94 -5.51 -1.56
CA GLY A 122 1.58 -4.76 -0.50
C GLY A 122 1.76 -5.54 0.81
N HIS A 123 2.94 -5.41 1.42
CA HIS A 123 3.11 -5.68 2.85
C HIS A 123 2.71 -4.45 3.65
N PHE A 124 2.05 -4.61 4.80
CA PHE A 124 1.50 -3.47 5.54
C PHE A 124 2.52 -2.35 5.84
N GLY A 125 3.74 -2.72 6.27
CA GLY A 125 4.76 -1.77 6.69
C GLY A 125 5.57 -1.14 5.55
N SER A 126 5.40 -1.61 4.31
CA SER A 126 6.14 -1.09 3.15
C SER A 126 5.25 -0.84 1.94
N ALA A 127 3.93 -1.01 2.08
CA ALA A 127 2.99 -0.74 1.00
C ALA A 127 3.03 0.73 0.61
N LEU A 128 2.94 1.02 -0.69
CA LEU A 128 3.03 2.39 -1.21
C LEU A 128 1.72 3.12 -0.98
N ARG A 129 0.61 2.38 -1.03
CA ARG A 129 -0.74 2.89 -0.80
C ARG A 129 -1.67 1.85 -0.21
N PHE A 130 -2.78 2.34 0.32
CA PHE A 130 -3.97 1.54 0.61
C PHE A 130 -5.07 1.90 -0.38
N LEU A 131 -5.54 0.92 -1.13
CA LEU A 131 -6.77 1.03 -1.93
C LEU A 131 -7.95 0.81 -1.01
N ILE A 132 -8.88 1.77 -0.97
CA ILE A 132 -10.00 1.75 -0.03
C ILE A 132 -11.27 1.48 -0.80
N TYR A 133 -11.89 0.35 -0.50
CA TYR A 133 -13.12 -0.08 -1.14
C TYR A 133 -14.30 0.05 -0.20
N GLN A 134 -15.43 0.44 -0.75
CA GLN A 134 -16.73 0.22 -0.14
C GLN A 134 -17.36 -1.04 -0.74
N LEU A 135 -17.80 -1.95 0.11
CA LEU A 135 -18.29 -3.28 -0.26
C LEU A 135 -19.66 -3.52 0.36
N SER A 136 -20.70 -3.66 -0.47
CA SER A 136 -22.02 -4.19 -0.07
C SER A 136 -22.21 -5.60 -0.63
N LYS A 137 -23.38 -6.21 -0.41
CA LYS A 137 -23.73 -7.49 -1.04
C LYS A 137 -23.77 -7.41 -2.57
N ASP A 138 -24.14 -6.25 -3.10
CA ASP A 138 -24.44 -6.08 -4.52
C ASP A 138 -23.34 -5.34 -5.28
N GLU A 139 -22.47 -4.60 -4.58
CA GLU A 139 -21.57 -3.65 -5.22
C GLU A 139 -20.20 -3.52 -4.52
N ILE A 140 -19.17 -3.27 -5.34
CA ILE A 140 -17.79 -2.99 -4.92
C ILE A 140 -17.34 -1.70 -5.59
N ARG A 141 -17.06 -0.66 -4.79
CA ARG A 141 -16.54 0.63 -5.28
C ARG A 141 -15.16 0.92 -4.73
N LEU A 142 -14.22 1.34 -5.57
CA LEU A 142 -12.98 1.97 -5.10
C LEU A 142 -13.29 3.41 -4.69
N VAL A 143 -13.31 3.72 -3.40
CA VAL A 143 -13.78 5.03 -2.88
C VAL A 143 -12.65 5.96 -2.42
N ALA A 144 -11.43 5.44 -2.25
CA ALA A 144 -10.25 6.26 -2.05
C ALA A 144 -8.96 5.48 -2.37
N VAL A 145 -7.90 6.23 -2.67
CA VAL A 145 -6.52 5.74 -2.68
C VAL A 145 -5.75 6.57 -1.66
N ARG A 146 -5.17 5.90 -0.65
CA ARG A 146 -4.48 6.56 0.46
C ARG A 146 -2.98 6.28 0.38
N PRO A 147 -2.14 7.25 -0.02
CA PRO A 147 -0.69 7.07 -0.05
C PRO A 147 -0.13 6.93 1.37
N THR A 148 0.99 6.23 1.51
CA THR A 148 1.63 6.02 2.83
C THR A 148 2.81 6.96 3.10
N LEU A 149 3.15 7.83 2.15
CA LEU A 149 4.33 8.70 2.22
C LEU A 149 4.41 9.50 3.53
N GLU A 150 3.35 10.24 3.87
CA GLU A 150 3.31 11.05 5.10
C GLU A 150 3.44 10.17 6.35
N ALA A 151 2.79 9.00 6.36
CA ALA A 151 2.85 8.07 7.48
C ALA A 151 4.27 7.50 7.70
N ASP A 152 5.09 7.43 6.64
CA ASP A 152 6.46 6.93 6.73
C ASP A 152 7.46 7.95 7.28
N LEU A 153 7.07 9.22 7.36
CA LEU A 153 7.83 10.29 8.01
C LEU A 153 7.51 10.40 9.51
N ALA A 154 6.52 9.67 10.01
CA ALA A 154 6.13 9.69 11.41
C ALA A 154 7.13 8.93 12.30
N GLU A 155 7.24 9.37 13.56
CA GLU A 155 8.06 8.71 14.59
C GLU A 155 7.59 7.25 14.83
N ASP A 156 6.26 7.03 14.93
CA ASP A 156 5.65 5.70 14.96
C ASP A 156 4.93 5.40 13.64
N LYS A 157 5.71 4.95 12.65
CA LYS A 157 5.22 4.61 11.30
C LYS A 157 4.09 3.58 11.31
N ASN A 158 4.12 2.62 12.23
CA ASN A 158 3.08 1.59 12.32
C ASN A 158 1.75 2.17 12.81
N ALA A 159 1.79 3.09 13.78
CA ALA A 159 0.61 3.79 14.23
C ALA A 159 0.05 4.73 13.15
N ALA A 160 0.92 5.48 12.47
CA ALA A 160 0.51 6.37 11.39
C ALA A 160 -0.13 5.61 10.21
N ARG A 161 0.48 4.49 9.78
CA ARG A 161 -0.12 3.61 8.74
C ARG A 161 -1.44 2.99 9.19
N ALA A 162 -1.59 2.63 10.48
CA ALA A 162 -2.86 2.12 11.00
C ALA A 162 -3.96 3.19 11.00
N ALA A 163 -3.60 4.47 11.24
CA ALA A 163 -4.54 5.58 11.16
C ALA A 163 -5.09 5.78 9.74
N LEU A 164 -4.28 5.55 8.70
CA LEU A 164 -4.72 5.61 7.30
C LEU A 164 -5.82 4.60 6.95
N VAL A 165 -6.04 3.56 7.77
CA VAL A 165 -7.08 2.54 7.56
C VAL A 165 -8.03 2.45 8.76
N GLY A 166 -7.97 3.40 9.70
CA GLY A 166 -8.68 3.32 10.98
C GLY A 166 -10.20 3.42 10.88
N ASP A 167 -10.72 3.85 9.74
CA ASP A 167 -12.14 3.87 9.38
C ASP A 167 -12.58 2.63 8.57
N CYS A 168 -11.66 1.70 8.29
CA CYS A 168 -11.94 0.44 7.64
C CYS A 168 -12.20 -0.67 8.67
N GLN A 169 -13.07 -1.62 8.35
CA GLN A 169 -13.28 -2.79 9.21
C GLN A 169 -12.23 -3.87 8.95
N ILE A 170 -11.72 -3.95 7.73
CA ILE A 170 -10.76 -4.98 7.29
C ILE A 170 -9.60 -4.31 6.55
N VAL A 171 -8.40 -4.84 6.73
CA VAL A 171 -7.25 -4.53 5.87
C VAL A 171 -6.63 -5.81 5.33
N TYR A 172 -6.59 -5.94 4.01
CA TYR A 172 -5.92 -7.03 3.30
C TYR A 172 -4.46 -6.68 3.04
N VAL A 173 -3.56 -7.63 3.33
CA VAL A 173 -2.10 -7.47 3.21
C VAL A 173 -1.47 -8.78 2.77
N GLN A 174 -0.37 -8.73 2.01
CA GLN A 174 0.43 -9.95 1.80
C GLN A 174 1.04 -10.46 3.09
N SER A 175 1.60 -9.54 3.86
CA SER A 175 2.14 -9.83 5.17
C SER A 175 2.07 -8.60 6.08
N VAL A 176 2.14 -8.85 7.38
CA VAL A 176 2.20 -7.83 8.43
C VAL A 176 3.00 -8.37 9.61
N GLY A 177 3.92 -7.56 10.13
CA GLY A 177 4.70 -7.88 11.33
C GLY A 177 3.89 -7.70 12.62
N GLY A 178 4.30 -8.38 13.69
CA GLY A 178 3.59 -8.37 14.98
C GLY A 178 3.30 -6.96 15.54
N PRO A 179 4.29 -6.04 15.61
CA PRO A 179 4.07 -4.68 16.09
C PRO A 179 3.02 -3.92 15.28
N ALA A 180 3.08 -4.01 13.94
CA ALA A 180 2.11 -3.40 13.05
C ALA A 180 0.71 -3.99 13.22
N ALA A 181 0.59 -5.33 13.25
CA ALA A 181 -0.68 -6.01 13.48
C ALA A 181 -1.34 -5.56 14.79
N ALA A 182 -0.55 -5.36 15.85
CA ALA A 182 -1.05 -4.88 17.12
C ALA A 182 -1.53 -3.42 17.08
N LYS A 183 -1.04 -2.58 16.16
CA LYS A 183 -1.55 -1.22 15.94
C LYS A 183 -2.85 -1.25 15.13
N ILE A 184 -2.92 -2.08 14.10
CA ILE A 184 -4.13 -2.30 13.28
C ILE A 184 -5.31 -2.75 14.15
N VAL A 185 -5.11 -3.77 14.98
CA VAL A 185 -6.16 -4.29 15.88
C VAL A 185 -6.60 -3.24 16.90
N ARG A 186 -5.67 -2.43 17.43
CA ARG A 186 -6.00 -1.32 18.36
C ARG A 186 -6.78 -0.20 17.68
N ALA A 187 -6.63 -0.03 16.36
CA ALA A 187 -7.43 0.89 15.56
C ALA A 187 -8.82 0.32 15.21
N GLY A 188 -9.17 -0.88 15.68
CA GLY A 188 -10.47 -1.50 15.40
C GLY A 188 -10.56 -2.21 14.05
N VAL A 189 -9.42 -2.37 13.35
CA VAL A 189 -9.34 -2.95 12.01
C VAL A 189 -8.92 -4.41 12.10
N HIS A 190 -9.54 -5.29 11.30
CA HIS A 190 -9.18 -6.70 11.22
C HIS A 190 -8.14 -6.98 10.11
N PRO A 191 -6.90 -7.39 10.43
CA PRO A 191 -5.89 -7.70 9.41
C PRO A 191 -6.11 -9.07 8.78
N MET A 192 -6.30 -9.11 7.47
CA MET A 192 -6.44 -10.33 6.67
C MET A 192 -5.19 -10.57 5.83
N LYS A 193 -4.51 -11.70 6.06
CA LYS A 193 -3.34 -12.09 5.27
C LYS A 193 -3.77 -12.78 3.97
N TYR A 194 -3.24 -12.32 2.85
CA TYR A 194 -3.40 -12.94 1.53
C TYR A 194 -2.02 -13.03 0.86
N PRO A 195 -1.26 -14.12 1.09
CA PRO A 195 0.16 -14.20 0.70
C PRO A 195 0.43 -14.15 -0.81
N GLN A 196 -0.59 -14.33 -1.63
CA GLN A 196 -0.46 -14.34 -3.09
C GLN A 196 -0.67 -12.94 -3.66
N THR A 197 -0.03 -12.62 -4.79
CA THR A 197 -0.40 -11.44 -5.56
C THR A 197 -1.67 -11.70 -6.37
N GLY A 198 -2.54 -10.71 -6.49
CA GLY A 198 -3.66 -10.76 -7.42
C GLY A 198 -4.51 -9.49 -7.43
N PRO A 199 -5.49 -9.39 -8.34
CA PRO A 199 -6.36 -8.21 -8.46
C PRO A 199 -7.13 -7.97 -7.16
N ALA A 200 -7.11 -6.74 -6.65
CA ALA A 200 -7.76 -6.39 -5.39
C ALA A 200 -9.26 -6.71 -5.42
N ARG A 201 -9.94 -6.39 -6.54
CA ARG A 201 -11.38 -6.67 -6.73
C ARG A 201 -11.73 -8.16 -6.64
N GLU A 202 -10.88 -9.05 -7.12
CA GLU A 202 -11.13 -10.50 -7.01
C GLU A 202 -11.05 -10.98 -5.56
N VAL A 203 -10.10 -10.45 -4.78
CA VAL A 203 -9.97 -10.77 -3.36
C VAL A 203 -11.19 -10.25 -2.58
N ILE A 204 -11.63 -9.04 -2.89
CA ILE A 204 -12.80 -8.42 -2.26
C ILE A 204 -14.10 -9.13 -2.66
N ALA A 205 -14.24 -9.58 -3.91
CA ALA A 205 -15.39 -10.37 -4.35
C ALA A 205 -15.55 -11.69 -3.57
N ARG A 206 -14.44 -12.31 -3.14
CA ARG A 206 -14.49 -13.47 -2.24
C ARG A 206 -14.97 -13.12 -0.83
N LEU A 207 -14.70 -11.91 -0.35
CA LEU A 207 -15.27 -11.42 0.90
C LEU A 207 -16.76 -11.10 0.71
N GLN A 208 -17.15 -10.56 -0.45
CA GLN A 208 -18.54 -10.24 -0.79
C GLN A 208 -19.45 -11.46 -0.66
N SER A 209 -19.03 -12.62 -1.17
CA SER A 209 -19.83 -13.85 -1.09
C SER A 209 -20.06 -14.36 0.33
N ILE A 210 -19.26 -13.93 1.31
CA ILE A 210 -19.43 -14.29 2.72
C ILE A 210 -20.47 -13.39 3.39
N LEU A 211 -20.81 -12.23 2.81
CA LEU A 211 -21.81 -11.31 3.38
C LEU A 211 -23.23 -11.88 3.39
N ASP A 212 -23.51 -12.93 2.62
CA ASP A 212 -24.81 -13.62 2.65
C ASP A 212 -25.05 -14.36 3.95
N ALA A 213 -24.01 -14.97 4.50
CA ALA A 213 -24.01 -15.66 5.78
C ALA A 213 -22.77 -15.23 6.58
N PRO A 214 -22.72 -13.98 7.05
CA PRO A 214 -21.51 -13.42 7.62
C PRO A 214 -21.19 -14.15 8.94
N PRO A 215 -19.90 -14.42 9.22
CA PRO A 215 -19.51 -14.98 10.51
C PRO A 215 -19.91 -14.01 11.64
N PRO A 216 -20.09 -14.50 12.89
CA PRO A 216 -20.65 -13.69 13.99
C PRO A 216 -19.99 -12.33 14.20
N TRP A 217 -18.66 -12.26 14.07
CA TRP A 217 -17.92 -11.01 14.23
C TRP A 217 -18.26 -9.98 13.13
N LEU A 218 -18.49 -10.45 11.90
CA LEU A 218 -18.84 -9.60 10.76
C LEU A 218 -20.32 -9.25 10.76
N ALA A 219 -21.18 -10.20 11.15
CA ALA A 219 -22.60 -9.96 11.35
C ALA A 219 -22.84 -8.82 12.36
N LYS A 220 -22.10 -8.83 13.48
CA LYS A 220 -22.11 -7.76 14.48
C LYS A 220 -21.72 -6.39 13.92
N ILE A 221 -20.72 -6.35 13.03
CA ILE A 221 -20.28 -5.12 12.36
C ILE A 221 -21.35 -4.61 11.39
N LEU A 222 -21.98 -5.52 10.65
CA LEU A 222 -23.03 -5.23 9.68
C LEU A 222 -24.39 -4.90 10.32
N GLY A 223 -24.53 -5.11 11.63
CA GLY A 223 -25.81 -4.95 12.33
C GLY A 223 -26.86 -5.99 11.94
N VAL A 224 -26.43 -7.17 11.48
CA VAL A 224 -27.31 -8.29 11.09
C VAL A 224 -27.17 -9.45 12.06
N GLU A 225 -28.22 -10.26 12.18
CA GLU A 225 -28.22 -11.42 13.06
C GLU A 225 -27.34 -12.55 12.49
N ALA A 226 -26.50 -13.14 13.32
CA ALA A 226 -25.64 -14.25 12.88
C ALA A 226 -26.44 -15.56 12.88
N GLN A 227 -26.66 -16.15 11.70
CA GLN A 227 -27.40 -17.41 11.56
C GLN A 227 -26.83 -18.56 12.40
N SER A 228 -25.51 -18.57 12.65
CA SER A 228 -24.88 -19.58 13.51
C SER A 228 -25.19 -19.41 14.99
N LEU A 229 -25.61 -18.22 15.44
CA LEU A 229 -26.03 -17.96 16.82
C LEU A 229 -27.52 -18.25 17.02
N ALA A 230 -28.34 -18.16 15.97
CA ALA A 230 -29.77 -18.46 16.02
C ALA A 230 -30.05 -19.90 16.52
N ARG A 231 -29.22 -20.88 16.10
CA ARG A 231 -29.36 -22.28 16.57
C ARG A 231 -29.14 -22.47 18.06
N PHE A 232 -28.33 -21.62 18.71
CA PHE A 232 -28.10 -21.68 20.15
C PHE A 232 -29.21 -20.96 20.93
N ALA A 233 -29.84 -19.92 20.34
CA ALA A 233 -30.98 -19.23 20.93
C ALA A 233 -32.26 -20.09 20.90
N GLU A 234 -32.48 -20.84 19.81
CA GLU A 234 -33.58 -21.80 19.69
C GLU A 234 -33.44 -22.97 20.69
N GLU A 235 -32.21 -23.45 20.95
CA GLU A 235 -31.93 -24.49 21.96
C GLU A 235 -32.15 -24.01 23.41
N GLU A 236 -31.95 -22.71 23.70
CA GLU A 236 -32.27 -22.13 25.01
C GLU A 236 -33.79 -21.95 25.22
N GLU A 237 -34.54 -21.53 24.19
CA GLU A 237 -36.01 -21.40 24.28
C GLU A 237 -36.74 -22.75 24.37
N GLU A 238 -36.25 -23.82 23.72
CA GLU A 238 -36.79 -25.18 23.88
C GLU A 238 -36.45 -25.81 25.24
N ALA A 239 -35.36 -25.39 25.90
CA ALA A 239 -34.97 -25.92 27.21
C ALA A 239 -35.78 -25.30 28.37
N ASP A 240 -36.34 -24.10 28.16
CA ASP A 240 -37.13 -23.35 29.16
C ASP A 240 -38.67 -23.48 28.95
N ALA A 241 -39.13 -24.24 27.95
CA ALA A 241 -40.54 -24.50 27.64
C ALA A 241 -41.04 -25.88 28.14
#